data_AF-A0A6M0P3H9-F1
#
_entry.id   AF-A0A6M0P3H9-F1
#
_cell.length_a   1.000
_cell.length_b   1.000
_cell.length_c   1.000
_cell.angle_alpha   90.00
_cell.angle_beta   90.00
_cell.angle_gamma   90.00
#
_symmetry.space_group_name_H-M   'P 1'
#
loop_
_entity.id
_entity.type
_entity.pdbx_description
1 polymer ?
#
loop_
_entity_poly.entity_id
_entity_poly.type
_entity_poly.pdbx_seq_one_letter_code
_entity_poly.pdbx_strand_id
1 'polypeptide(L)'
;MINIYISVINGVDGYINKLIGLTEQIREVRLDYWFNEVVFTTNWWFLLLLSIIPWVLWIKFIDPKRLFETLFYGSLISIYSILLDDIGSYYLCWIYQYQLVPISSRLNPVDLALMPVTYMVVYQYFKSWKTFFIAQSILSFGAAFLFEPLFEWLHIYRPIHWYLIYSFIIYLVLGIFNKWFVSIVNKKLS
;
A
#
# COMPACT_ATOMS: atom_id res chain seq x y z
N MET A 1 -8.60 -34.11 -31.91
CA MET A 1 -8.88 -33.29 -30.71
C MET A 1 -7.97 -33.63 -29.53
N ILE A 2 -7.72 -34.90 -29.19
CA ILE A 2 -6.87 -35.30 -28.04
C ILE A 2 -5.40 -34.80 -28.16
N ASN A 3 -4.78 -34.87 -29.34
CA ASN A 3 -3.38 -34.44 -29.52
C ASN A 3 -3.16 -32.93 -29.39
N ILE A 4 -4.18 -32.10 -29.69
CA ILE A 4 -4.13 -30.64 -29.48
C ILE A 4 -4.24 -30.36 -27.98
N TYR A 5 -5.10 -31.08 -27.27
CA TYR A 5 -5.26 -30.94 -25.83
C TYR A 5 -3.97 -31.31 -25.07
N ILE A 6 -3.30 -32.40 -25.48
CA ILE A 6 -2.02 -32.85 -24.90
C ILE A 6 -0.88 -31.87 -25.23
N SER A 7 -0.81 -31.30 -26.44
CA SER A 7 0.24 -30.31 -26.77
C SER A 7 0.02 -28.98 -26.05
N VAL A 8 -1.24 -28.60 -25.80
CA VAL A 8 -1.59 -27.42 -25.00
C VAL A 8 -1.22 -27.63 -23.53
N ILE A 9 -1.49 -28.82 -22.96
CA ILE A 9 -1.08 -29.17 -21.58
C ILE A 9 0.46 -29.13 -21.45
N ASN A 10 1.17 -29.80 -22.36
CA ASN A 10 2.64 -29.81 -22.35
C ASN A 10 3.26 -28.40 -22.54
N GLY A 11 2.59 -27.54 -23.31
CA GLY A 11 2.99 -26.14 -23.47
C GLY A 11 2.76 -25.30 -22.21
N VAL A 12 1.59 -25.46 -21.58
CA VAL A 12 1.25 -24.80 -20.30
C VAL A 12 2.22 -25.23 -19.21
N ASP A 13 2.49 -26.52 -19.06
CA ASP A 13 3.43 -27.05 -18.06
C ASP A 13 4.84 -26.50 -18.25
N GLY A 14 5.27 -26.30 -19.51
CA GLY A 14 6.55 -25.65 -19.82
C GLY A 14 6.65 -24.21 -19.31
N TYR A 15 5.61 -23.39 -19.55
CA TYR A 15 5.57 -22.01 -19.03
C TYR A 15 5.47 -21.96 -17.51
N ILE A 16 4.68 -22.84 -16.89
CA ILE A 16 4.54 -22.91 -15.43
C ILE A 16 5.87 -23.29 -14.78
N ASN A 17 6.58 -24.30 -15.29
CA ASN A 17 7.89 -24.68 -14.77
C ASN A 17 8.91 -23.54 -14.91
N LYS A 18 8.86 -22.78 -16.03
CA LYS A 18 9.69 -21.59 -16.19
C LYS A 18 9.35 -20.50 -15.17
N LEU A 19 8.07 -20.25 -14.90
CA LEU A 19 7.64 -19.28 -13.88
C LEU A 19 8.07 -19.71 -12.48
N ILE A 20 7.95 -20.99 -12.14
CA ILE A 20 8.41 -21.54 -10.86
C ILE A 20 9.90 -21.30 -10.70
N GLY A 21 10.73 -21.71 -11.67
CA GLY A 21 12.19 -21.54 -11.59
C GLY A 21 12.62 -20.07 -11.48
N LEU A 22 11.98 -19.16 -12.21
CA LEU A 22 12.24 -17.72 -12.08
C LEU A 22 11.79 -17.17 -10.71
N THR A 23 10.67 -17.64 -10.19
CA THR A 23 10.18 -17.23 -8.87
C THR A 23 11.09 -17.71 -7.76
N GLU A 24 11.65 -18.92 -7.88
CA GLU A 24 12.65 -19.44 -6.94
C GLU A 24 13.92 -18.59 -6.93
N GLN A 25 14.46 -18.25 -8.10
CA GLN A 25 15.60 -17.35 -8.22
C GLN A 25 15.33 -15.98 -7.60
N ILE A 26 14.15 -15.39 -7.85
CA ILE A 26 13.75 -14.11 -7.24
C ILE A 26 13.67 -14.23 -5.72
N ARG A 27 13.10 -15.32 -5.22
CA ARG A 27 12.95 -15.57 -3.78
C ARG A 27 14.30 -15.69 -3.10
N GLU A 28 15.24 -16.43 -3.71
CA GLU A 28 16.60 -16.60 -3.18
C GLU A 28 17.34 -15.27 -3.09
N VAL A 29 17.38 -14.51 -4.19
CA VAL A 29 18.04 -13.18 -4.21
C VAL A 29 17.41 -12.24 -3.19
N ARG A 30 16.07 -12.24 -3.07
CA ARG A 30 15.36 -11.37 -2.14
C ARG A 30 15.63 -11.74 -0.68
N LEU A 31 15.63 -13.03 -0.35
CA LEU A 31 15.92 -13.49 1.00
C LEU A 31 17.36 -13.17 1.39
N ASP A 32 18.32 -13.48 0.52
CA ASP A 32 19.74 -13.20 0.74
C ASP A 32 19.97 -11.70 0.95
N TYR A 33 19.47 -10.87 0.04
CA TYR A 33 19.54 -9.42 0.18
C TYR A 33 18.88 -8.92 1.46
N TRP A 34 17.71 -9.45 1.83
CA TRP A 34 17.02 -9.01 3.03
C TRP A 34 17.80 -9.34 4.31
N PHE A 35 18.35 -10.56 4.41
CA PHE A 35 19.10 -11.00 5.58
C PHE A 35 20.45 -10.28 5.72
N ASN A 36 21.14 -10.03 4.61
CA ASN A 36 22.49 -9.46 4.64
C ASN A 36 22.49 -7.93 4.63
N GLU A 37 21.52 -7.28 3.97
CA GLU A 37 21.57 -5.84 3.69
C GLU A 37 20.40 -5.03 4.28
N VAL A 38 19.30 -5.68 4.69
CA VAL A 38 18.06 -4.96 5.09
C VAL A 38 17.77 -5.12 6.58
N VAL A 39 17.64 -6.35 7.09
CA VAL A 39 17.19 -6.58 8.47
C VAL A 39 18.14 -5.93 9.48
N PHE A 40 17.58 -5.35 10.54
CA PHE A 40 18.31 -4.61 11.58
C PHE A 40 19.05 -3.34 11.15
N THR A 41 19.00 -2.93 9.88
CA THR A 41 19.44 -1.59 9.47
C THR A 41 18.54 -0.50 10.06
N THR A 42 19.03 0.75 10.05
CA THR A 42 18.24 1.92 10.48
C THR A 42 16.92 2.03 9.70
N ASN A 43 16.94 1.75 8.39
CA ASN A 43 15.73 1.76 7.56
C ASN A 43 14.74 0.66 7.97
N TRP A 44 15.22 -0.53 8.33
CA TRP A 44 14.33 -1.60 8.81
C TRP A 44 13.65 -1.24 10.14
N TRP A 45 14.40 -0.67 11.09
CA TRP A 45 13.83 -0.17 12.34
C TRP A 45 12.84 0.98 12.12
N PHE A 46 13.15 1.90 11.20
CA PHE A 46 12.23 2.95 10.79
C PHE A 46 10.92 2.39 10.23
N LEU A 47 11.00 1.40 9.33
CA LEU A 47 9.82 0.72 8.78
C LEU A 47 9.01 -0.03 9.85
N LEU A 48 9.68 -0.67 10.82
CA LEU A 48 9.02 -1.33 11.94
C LEU A 48 8.23 -0.31 12.80
N LEU A 49 8.86 0.82 13.14
CA LEU A 49 8.20 1.89 13.88
C LEU A 49 7.04 2.50 13.09
N LEU A 50 7.21 2.66 11.77
CA LEU A 50 6.16 3.14 10.87
C LEU A 50 4.97 2.17 10.81
N SER A 51 5.19 0.86 11.01
CA SER A 51 4.11 -0.12 11.12
C SER A 51 3.38 -0.12 12.46
N ILE A 52 4.03 0.27 13.57
CA ILE A 52 3.47 0.14 14.92
C ILE A 52 2.87 1.46 15.43
N ILE A 53 3.62 2.56 15.30
CA ILE A 53 3.27 3.85 15.89
C ILE A 53 1.89 4.37 15.43
N PRO A 54 1.54 4.34 14.13
CA PRO A 54 0.22 4.82 13.69
C PRO A 54 -0.93 4.11 14.39
N TRP A 55 -0.86 2.78 14.52
CA TRP A 55 -1.91 2.00 15.19
C TRP A 55 -2.00 2.30 16.68
N VAL A 56 -0.86 2.42 17.37
CA VAL A 56 -0.82 2.78 18.80
C VAL A 56 -1.45 4.16 19.03
N LEU A 57 -1.17 5.14 18.16
CA LEU A 57 -1.79 6.46 18.23
C LEU A 57 -3.29 6.39 17.94
N TRP A 58 -3.68 5.65 16.89
CA TRP A 58 -5.08 5.54 16.50
C TRP A 58 -5.97 4.95 17.60
N ILE A 59 -5.52 3.91 18.29
CA ILE A 59 -6.26 3.30 19.42
C ILE A 59 -6.54 4.31 20.53
N LYS A 60 -5.69 5.32 20.72
CA LYS A 60 -5.90 6.36 21.74
C LYS A 60 -6.94 7.40 21.34
N PHE A 61 -7.21 7.58 20.05
CA PHE A 61 -8.01 8.68 19.51
C PHE A 61 -9.31 8.23 18.83
N ILE A 62 -9.52 6.93 18.64
CA ILE A 62 -10.72 6.37 18.00
C ILE A 62 -11.98 6.64 18.84
N ASP A 63 -13.05 7.12 18.18
CA ASP A 63 -14.38 7.22 18.78
C ASP A 63 -15.04 5.82 18.76
N PRO A 64 -15.31 5.20 19.93
CA PRO A 64 -15.88 3.86 19.98
C PRO A 64 -17.26 3.77 19.31
N LYS A 65 -18.01 4.88 19.21
CA LYS A 65 -19.32 4.91 18.54
C LYS A 65 -19.21 4.75 17.02
N ARG A 66 -18.05 5.07 16.44
CA ARG A 66 -17.79 5.01 15.00
C ARG A 66 -16.70 4.00 14.66
N LEU A 67 -16.39 3.10 15.58
CA LEU A 67 -15.29 2.13 15.46
C LEU A 67 -15.41 1.31 14.17
N PHE A 68 -16.56 0.67 13.96
CA PHE A 68 -16.77 -0.20 12.80
C PHE A 68 -16.72 0.57 11.49
N GLU A 69 -17.40 1.72 11.42
CA GLU A 69 -17.40 2.60 10.25
C GLU A 69 -15.99 3.07 9.88
N THR A 70 -15.21 3.47 10.89
CA THR A 70 -13.86 3.98 10.70
C THR A 70 -12.89 2.86 10.31
N LEU A 71 -12.97 1.69 10.94
CA LEU A 71 -12.19 0.51 10.55
C LEU A 71 -12.53 0.05 9.13
N PHE A 72 -13.81 0.06 8.75
CA PHE A 72 -14.24 -0.25 7.40
C PHE A 72 -13.67 0.75 6.39
N TYR A 73 -13.68 2.04 6.72
CA TYR A 73 -13.06 3.06 5.90
C TYR A 73 -11.55 2.80 5.73
N GLY A 74 -10.82 2.54 6.82
CA GLY A 74 -9.38 2.26 6.80
C GLY A 74 -9.02 0.98 6.04
N SER A 75 -9.79 -0.10 6.22
CA SER A 75 -9.51 -1.37 5.54
C SER A 75 -9.66 -1.26 4.03
N LEU A 76 -10.65 -0.49 3.54
CA LEU A 76 -10.78 -0.19 2.12
C LEU A 76 -9.56 0.58 1.58
N ILE A 77 -9.03 1.56 2.33
CA ILE A 77 -7.80 2.25 1.95
C ILE A 77 -6.62 1.30 1.83
N SER A 78 -6.44 0.37 2.78
CA SER A 78 -5.39 -0.65 2.66
C SER A 78 -5.57 -1.54 1.44
N ILE A 79 -6.80 -1.98 1.15
CA ILE A 79 -7.10 -2.79 -0.04
C ILE A 79 -6.74 -2.02 -1.31
N TYR A 80 -7.17 -0.77 -1.44
CA TYR A 80 -6.84 0.04 -2.61
C TYR A 80 -5.34 0.28 -2.74
N SER A 81 -4.65 0.56 -1.63
CA SER A 81 -3.21 0.81 -1.62
C SER A 81 -2.45 -0.43 -2.10
N ILE A 82 -2.76 -1.61 -1.54
CA ILE A 82 -2.17 -2.89 -1.95
C ILE A 82 -2.35 -3.16 -3.44
N LEU A 83 -3.57 -2.95 -3.98
CA LEU A 83 -3.85 -3.19 -5.39
C LEU A 83 -3.08 -2.24 -6.30
N LEU A 84 -2.96 -0.96 -5.91
CA LEU A 84 -2.18 0.01 -6.65
C LEU A 84 -0.68 -0.29 -6.59
N ASP A 85 -0.18 -0.76 -5.45
CA ASP A 85 1.22 -1.15 -5.28
C ASP A 85 1.57 -2.40 -6.10
N ASP A 86 0.64 -3.35 -6.22
CA ASP A 86 0.76 -4.49 -7.14
C ASP A 86 0.84 -4.04 -8.60
N ILE A 87 -0.07 -3.16 -9.02
CA ILE A 87 -0.10 -2.62 -10.38
C ILE A 87 1.18 -1.83 -10.68
N GLY A 88 1.57 -0.94 -9.75
CA GLY A 88 2.77 -0.12 -9.89
C GLY A 88 4.05 -0.95 -9.94
N SER A 89 4.15 -1.98 -9.10
CA SER A 89 5.28 -2.92 -9.10
C SER A 89 5.31 -3.75 -10.39
N TYR A 90 4.15 -4.20 -10.90
CA TYR A 90 4.05 -4.95 -12.14
C TYR A 90 4.58 -4.17 -13.34
N TYR A 91 4.24 -2.87 -13.43
CA TYR A 91 4.73 -1.99 -14.50
C TYR A 91 6.10 -1.35 -14.21
N LEU A 92 6.76 -1.72 -13.11
CA LEU A 92 8.04 -1.13 -12.68
C LEU A 92 7.97 0.41 -12.62
N CYS A 93 6.86 0.96 -12.14
CA CYS A 93 6.74 2.40 -11.94
C CYS A 93 7.74 2.89 -10.86
N TRP A 94 7.98 2.05 -9.86
CA TRP A 94 8.95 2.24 -8.78
C TRP A 94 9.46 0.90 -8.24
N ILE A 95 10.46 0.96 -7.37
CA ILE A 95 10.94 -0.19 -6.62
C ILE A 95 11.20 0.20 -5.16
N TYR A 96 10.89 -0.70 -4.23
CA TYR A 96 11.20 -0.54 -2.82
C TYR A 96 12.44 -1.35 -2.47
N GLN A 97 13.47 -0.67 -1.98
CA GLN A 97 14.76 -1.31 -1.66
C GLN A 97 14.74 -1.89 -0.25
N TYR A 98 14.03 -1.26 0.68
CA TYR A 98 13.92 -1.75 2.05
C TYR A 98 12.52 -2.30 2.29
N GLN A 99 12.45 -3.48 2.88
CA GLN A 99 11.22 -4.20 3.18
C GLN A 99 11.22 -4.66 4.63
N LEU A 100 10.08 -4.51 5.31
CA LEU A 100 9.95 -5.00 6.69
C LEU A 100 10.05 -6.53 6.74
N VAL A 101 9.48 -7.20 5.74
CA VAL A 101 9.51 -8.67 5.57
C VAL A 101 9.86 -9.03 4.13
N PRO A 102 10.58 -10.14 3.88
CA PRO A 102 11.10 -10.48 2.54
C PRO A 102 10.06 -11.13 1.62
N ILE A 103 8.78 -11.13 1.98
CA ILE A 103 7.73 -11.90 1.28
C ILE A 103 7.06 -11.07 0.17
N SER A 104 7.00 -9.75 0.34
CA SER A 104 6.26 -8.84 -0.53
C SER A 104 7.19 -7.87 -1.23
N SER A 105 6.82 -7.45 -2.44
CA SER A 105 7.42 -6.30 -3.12
C SER A 105 6.78 -4.97 -2.74
N ARG A 106 5.67 -4.97 -2.00
CA ARG A 106 4.91 -3.77 -1.60
C ARG A 106 5.48 -3.14 -0.35
N LEU A 107 5.29 -1.84 -0.15
CA LEU A 107 5.71 -1.18 1.09
C LEU A 107 4.66 -1.34 2.19
N ASN A 108 4.52 -2.57 2.71
CA ASN A 108 3.50 -2.94 3.70
C ASN A 108 3.34 -1.97 4.89
N PRO A 109 4.40 -1.39 5.48
CA PRO A 109 4.25 -0.38 6.55
C PRO A 109 3.41 0.82 6.14
N VAL A 110 3.49 1.25 4.88
CA VAL A 110 2.68 2.35 4.35
C VAL A 110 1.27 1.86 4.07
N ASP A 111 1.11 0.74 3.36
CA ASP A 111 -0.20 0.22 2.93
C ASP A 111 -1.10 -0.24 4.08
N LEU A 112 -0.52 -0.79 5.14
CA LEU A 112 -1.25 -1.44 6.24
C LEU A 112 -1.25 -0.63 7.53
N ALA A 113 -0.45 0.42 7.65
CA ALA A 113 -0.44 1.25 8.85
C ALA A 113 -0.57 2.73 8.53
N LEU A 114 0.40 3.33 7.84
CA LEU A 114 0.44 4.78 7.67
C LEU A 114 -0.78 5.31 6.90
N MET A 115 -1.04 4.77 5.71
CA MET A 115 -2.17 5.16 4.86
C MET A 115 -3.52 4.94 5.54
N PRO A 116 -3.91 3.71 5.94
CA PRO A 116 -5.23 3.49 6.52
C PRO A 116 -5.45 4.31 7.79
N VAL A 117 -4.45 4.42 8.67
CA VAL A 117 -4.60 5.17 9.92
C VAL A 117 -4.78 6.67 9.68
N THR A 118 -3.91 7.28 8.86
CA THR A 118 -4.00 8.73 8.60
C THR A 118 -5.32 9.09 7.91
N TYR A 119 -5.79 8.23 7.00
CA TYR A 119 -7.06 8.36 6.32
C TYR A 119 -8.25 8.20 7.28
N MET A 120 -8.19 7.23 8.22
CA MET A 120 -9.18 7.06 9.28
C MET A 120 -9.27 8.30 10.18
N VAL A 121 -8.13 8.90 10.54
CA VAL A 121 -8.09 10.14 11.33
C VAL A 121 -8.78 11.27 10.58
N VAL A 122 -8.44 11.50 9.30
CA VAL A 122 -9.10 12.54 8.49
C VAL A 122 -10.61 12.27 8.37
N TYR A 123 -11.01 11.03 8.13
CA TYR A 123 -12.41 10.64 8.03
C TYR A 123 -13.20 10.86 9.32
N GLN A 124 -12.60 10.55 10.46
CA GLN A 124 -13.23 10.68 11.77
C GLN A 124 -13.50 12.14 12.14
N TYR A 125 -12.49 12.99 12.00
CA TYR A 125 -12.54 14.37 12.52
C TYR A 125 -13.18 15.37 11.54
N PHE A 126 -13.06 15.15 10.23
CA PHE A 126 -13.59 16.08 9.23
C PHE A 126 -14.92 15.59 8.64
N LYS A 127 -16.02 15.90 9.34
CA LYS A 127 -17.36 15.38 9.03
C LYS A 127 -17.95 15.94 7.73
N SER A 128 -17.91 17.25 7.53
CA SER A 128 -18.45 17.88 6.31
C SER A 128 -17.62 17.53 5.07
N TRP A 129 -18.24 17.54 3.90
CA TRP A 129 -17.53 17.32 2.63
C TRP A 129 -16.46 18.39 2.37
N LYS A 130 -16.77 19.66 2.66
CA LYS A 130 -15.84 20.78 2.47
C LYS A 130 -14.59 20.63 3.35
N THR A 131 -14.77 20.42 4.65
CA THR A 131 -13.64 20.31 5.58
C THR A 131 -12.83 19.04 5.34
N PHE A 132 -13.49 17.94 4.95
CA PHE A 132 -12.81 16.70 4.57
C PHE A 132 -11.97 16.87 3.31
N PHE A 133 -12.52 17.48 2.26
CA PHE A 133 -11.78 17.69 1.02
C PHE A 133 -10.49 18.48 1.26
N ILE A 134 -10.56 19.54 2.08
CA ILE A 134 -9.39 20.33 2.46
C ILE A 134 -8.37 19.46 3.23
N ALA A 135 -8.81 18.76 4.27
CA ALA A 135 -7.93 17.91 5.09
C ALA A 135 -7.30 16.77 4.27
N GLN A 136 -8.08 16.13 3.39
CA GLN A 136 -7.59 15.09 2.49
C GLN A 136 -6.60 15.66 1.47
N SER A 137 -6.82 16.87 0.96
CA SER A 137 -5.86 17.54 0.05
C SER A 137 -4.53 17.81 0.75
N ILE A 138 -4.57 18.27 2.01
CA ILE A 138 -3.37 18.49 2.83
C ILE A 138 -2.63 17.17 3.09
N LEU A 139 -3.37 16.11 3.48
CA LEU A 139 -2.78 14.78 3.69
C LEU A 139 -2.14 14.25 2.39
N SER A 140 -2.84 14.36 1.27
CA SER A 140 -2.36 13.88 -0.04
C SER A 140 -1.14 14.66 -0.51
N PHE A 141 -1.12 15.98 -0.28
CA PHE A 141 0.02 16.83 -0.57
C PHE A 141 1.23 16.43 0.28
N GLY A 142 1.05 16.24 1.59
CA GLY A 142 2.12 15.81 2.48
C GLY A 142 2.65 14.42 2.11
N ALA A 143 1.78 13.47 1.79
CA ALA A 143 2.17 12.13 1.36
C ALA A 143 3.04 12.17 0.09
N ALA A 144 2.57 12.85 -0.96
CA ALA A 144 3.24 12.87 -2.26
C ALA A 144 4.48 13.78 -2.31
N PHE A 145 4.46 14.93 -1.64
CA PHE A 145 5.53 15.95 -1.80
C PHE A 145 6.45 16.08 -0.58
N LEU A 146 6.16 15.39 0.53
CA LEU A 146 7.06 15.35 1.70
C LEU A 146 7.52 13.92 2.00
N PHE A 147 6.59 12.98 2.16
CA PHE A 147 6.94 11.62 2.59
C PHE A 147 7.55 10.76 1.48
N GLU A 148 7.04 10.82 0.24
CA GLU A 148 7.68 10.12 -0.88
C GLU A 148 9.12 10.61 -1.14
N PRO A 149 9.39 11.93 -1.26
CA PRO A 149 10.77 12.43 -1.33
C PRO A 149 11.64 12.06 -0.13
N LEU A 150 11.06 12.01 1.08
CA LEU A 150 11.77 11.52 2.26
C LEU A 150 12.14 10.04 2.14
N PHE A 151 11.23 9.18 1.66
CA PHE A 151 11.52 7.77 1.42
C PHE A 151 12.54 7.57 0.29
N GLU A 152 12.53 8.43 -0.72
CA GLU A 152 13.56 8.44 -1.76
C GLU A 152 14.93 8.83 -1.20
N TRP A 153 14.98 9.87 -0.37
CA TRP A 153 16.20 10.30 0.30
C TRP A 153 16.77 9.25 1.26
N LEU A 154 15.89 8.50 1.94
CA LEU A 154 16.27 7.35 2.78
C LEU A 154 16.58 6.08 1.98
N HIS A 155 16.49 6.13 0.65
CA HIS A 155 16.65 4.98 -0.25
C HIS A 155 15.65 3.83 -0.02
N ILE A 156 14.54 4.09 0.67
CA ILE A 156 13.46 3.11 0.87
C ILE A 156 12.68 2.91 -0.44
N TYR A 157 12.44 4.01 -1.15
CA TYR A 157 11.68 4.08 -2.39
C TYR A 157 12.56 4.62 -3.51
N ARG A 158 12.44 4.07 -4.73
CA ARG A 158 13.08 4.65 -5.91
C ARG A 158 12.04 4.74 -7.04
N PRO A 159 11.68 5.95 -7.49
CA PRO A 159 10.85 6.10 -8.68
C PRO A 159 11.64 5.70 -9.93
N ILE A 160 10.98 5.06 -10.90
CA ILE A 160 11.59 4.68 -12.19
C ILE A 160 10.94 5.53 -13.29
N HIS A 161 9.63 5.42 -13.45
CA HIS A 161 8.83 6.17 -14.41
C HIS A 161 7.59 6.78 -13.74
N TRP A 162 7.76 7.24 -12.50
CA TRP A 162 6.69 7.76 -11.67
C TRP A 162 6.95 9.21 -11.26
N TYR A 163 5.93 10.06 -11.44
CA TYR A 163 5.99 11.47 -11.06
C TYR A 163 5.13 11.71 -9.82
N LEU A 164 5.61 12.52 -8.87
CA LEU A 164 4.94 12.81 -7.59
C LEU A 164 3.50 13.34 -7.76
N ILE A 165 3.21 14.02 -8.88
CA ILE A 165 1.86 14.50 -9.18
C ILE A 165 0.84 13.37 -9.33
N TYR A 166 1.27 12.19 -9.82
CA TYR A 166 0.41 11.02 -9.93
C TYR A 166 0.02 10.51 -8.55
N SER A 167 0.97 10.42 -7.63
CA SER A 167 0.71 10.08 -6.23
C SER A 167 -0.26 11.05 -5.57
N PHE A 168 -0.04 12.36 -5.74
CA PHE A 168 -0.94 13.37 -5.18
C PHE A 168 -2.39 13.18 -5.64
N ILE A 169 -2.59 13.00 -6.95
CA ILE A 169 -3.93 12.79 -7.52
C ILE A 169 -4.55 11.49 -6.99
N ILE A 170 -3.78 10.40 -6.97
CA ILE A 170 -4.25 9.09 -6.48
C ILE A 170 -4.66 9.18 -5.00
N TYR A 171 -3.80 9.72 -4.14
CA TYR A 171 -4.10 9.87 -2.71
C TYR A 171 -5.35 10.72 -2.46
N LEU A 172 -5.52 11.80 -3.22
CA LEU A 172 -6.70 12.65 -3.09
C LEU A 172 -7.97 11.92 -3.53
N VAL A 173 -7.92 11.26 -4.71
CA VAL A 173 -9.05 10.52 -5.28
C VAL A 173 -9.46 9.36 -4.39
N LEU A 174 -8.51 8.59 -3.85
CA LEU A 174 -8.80 7.47 -2.94
C LEU A 174 -9.60 7.93 -1.72
N GLY A 175 -9.19 9.02 -1.07
CA GLY A 175 -9.90 9.54 0.09
C GLY A 175 -11.31 10.02 -0.24
N ILE A 176 -11.47 10.76 -1.34
CA ILE A 176 -12.78 11.28 -1.77
C ILE A 176 -13.72 10.15 -2.16
N PHE A 177 -13.24 9.23 -3.01
CA PHE A 177 -14.00 8.07 -3.45
C PHE A 177 -14.42 7.20 -2.27
N ASN A 178 -13.50 6.92 -1.34
CA ASN A 178 -13.81 6.08 -0.19
C ASN A 178 -14.84 6.73 0.74
N LYS A 179 -14.76 8.06 0.97
CA LYS A 179 -15.77 8.77 1.77
C LYS A 179 -17.14 8.71 1.11
N TRP A 180 -17.18 8.85 -0.20
CA TRP A 180 -18.42 8.75 -0.97
C TRP A 180 -19.01 7.35 -0.85
N PHE A 181 -18.20 6.32 -1.07
CA PHE A 181 -18.61 4.92 -1.01
C PHE A 181 -19.12 4.54 0.38
N VAL A 182 -18.37 4.83 1.44
CA VAL A 182 -18.78 4.54 2.82
C VAL A 182 -20.06 5.29 3.18
N SER A 183 -20.25 6.52 2.70
CA SER A 183 -21.50 7.26 2.94
C SER A 183 -22.73 6.60 2.30
N ILE A 184 -22.57 5.94 1.15
CA ILE A 184 -23.65 5.19 0.48
C ILE A 184 -23.97 3.93 1.27
N VAL A 185 -22.94 3.19 1.70
CA VAL A 185 -23.11 1.96 2.48
C VAL A 185 -23.83 2.26 3.79
N ASN A 186 -23.40 3.30 4.52
CA ASN A 186 -24.02 3.68 5.79
C ASN A 186 -25.50 4.03 5.65
N LYS A 187 -25.90 4.75 4.59
CA LYS A 187 -27.30 5.09 4.32
C LYS A 187 -28.19 3.86 4.04
N LYS A 188 -27.62 2.76 3.59
CA LYS A 188 -28.37 1.52 3.32
C LYS A 188 -28.51 0.63 4.55
N LEU A 189 -27.65 0.80 5.54
CA LEU A 189 -27.62 0.00 6.78
C LEU A 189 -28.38 0.68 7.94
N SER A 190 -28.71 1.97 7.81
CA SER A 190 -29.56 2.74 8.73
C SER A 190 -31.03 2.63 8.38
#